data_AF-G5JXW4-F1
#
_entry.id   AF-G5JXW4-F1
#
_cell.length_a   1.000
_cell.length_b   1.000
_cell.length_c   1.000
_cell.angle_alpha   90.00
_cell.angle_beta   90.00
_cell.angle_gamma   90.00
#
_symmetry.space_group_name_H-M   'P 1'
#
loop_
_entity.id
_entity.type
_entity.pdbx_description
1 polymer ?
#
loop_
_entity_poly.entity_id
_entity_poly.type
_entity_poly.pdbx_seq_one_letter_code
_entity_poly.pdbx_strand_id
1 'polypeptide(L)'
;MADININKIRELDDQYEADLKNIRRKRDSLEEDYHHFMQVTDHLKEQVYQATLGHGMELSPAAKGHLYQMDINTDDFTSEFHQEITKLDEEQSQLKREYAKQVDKIYEEARQKQGDTSS
;
A
#
# COMPACT_ATOMS: atom_id res chain seq x y z
N MET A 1 23.67 26.41 -24.42
CA MET A 1 22.57 25.57 -23.86
C MET A 1 22.54 25.80 -22.36
N ALA A 2 21.37 25.73 -21.72
CA ALA A 2 21.28 25.87 -20.27
C ALA A 2 22.10 24.74 -19.65
N ASP A 3 22.98 25.05 -18.71
CA ASP A 3 23.76 24.03 -18.00
C ASP A 3 22.85 23.41 -16.93
N ILE A 4 21.93 22.55 -17.40
CA ILE A 4 21.01 21.81 -16.55
C ILE A 4 21.84 20.79 -15.78
N ASN A 5 21.64 20.72 -14.46
CA ASN A 5 22.32 19.75 -13.63
C ASN A 5 21.71 18.35 -13.83
N ILE A 6 22.11 17.69 -14.92
CA ILE A 6 21.63 16.36 -15.32
C ILE A 6 21.95 15.31 -14.25
N ASN A 7 23.09 15.42 -13.57
CA ASN A 7 23.46 14.48 -12.51
C ASN A 7 22.47 14.55 -11.34
N LYS A 8 22.06 15.75 -10.94
CA LYS A 8 21.04 15.93 -9.89
C LYS A 8 19.67 15.40 -10.29
N ILE A 9 19.29 15.50 -11.57
CA ILE A 9 18.05 14.89 -12.08
C ILE A 9 18.14 13.37 -11.99
N ARG A 10 19.27 12.77 -12.42
CA ARG A 10 19.48 11.32 -12.32
C ARG A 10 19.42 10.82 -10.88
N GLU A 11 20.05 11.52 -9.95
CA GLU A 11 19.98 11.19 -8.52
C GLU A 11 18.53 11.23 -7.98
N LEU A 12 17.74 12.20 -8.44
CA LEU A 12 16.30 12.26 -8.10
C LEU A 12 15.51 11.12 -8.72
N ASP A 13 15.82 10.73 -9.96
CA ASP A 13 15.17 9.60 -10.63
C ASP A 13 15.44 8.29 -9.88
N ASP A 14 16.71 8.05 -9.53
CA ASP A 14 17.14 6.85 -8.80
C ASP A 14 16.47 6.77 -7.42
N GLN A 15 16.43 7.90 -6.70
CA GLN A 15 15.78 7.96 -5.39
C GLN A 15 14.27 7.75 -5.51
N TYR A 16 13.62 8.39 -6.48
CA TYR A 16 12.19 8.24 -6.73
C TYR A 16 11.82 6.78 -7.06
N GLU A 17 12.62 6.11 -7.89
CA GLU A 17 12.40 4.70 -8.22
C GLU A 17 12.61 3.78 -7.00
N ALA A 18 13.64 4.04 -6.20
CA ALA A 18 13.89 3.30 -4.97
C ALA A 18 12.72 3.41 -3.98
N ASP A 19 12.20 4.62 -3.78
CA ASP A 19 11.08 4.88 -2.87
C ASP A 19 9.78 4.26 -3.39
N LEU A 20 9.50 4.37 -4.69
CA LEU A 20 8.36 3.68 -5.33
C LEU A 20 8.45 2.16 -5.15
N LYS A 21 9.64 1.58 -5.29
CA LYS A 21 9.86 0.14 -5.09
C LYS A 21 9.57 -0.27 -3.66
N ASN A 22 9.92 0.56 -2.68
CA ASN A 22 9.61 0.31 -1.28
C ASN A 22 8.11 0.35 -1.00
N ILE A 23 7.38 1.32 -1.58
CA ILE A 23 5.91 1.38 -1.48
C ILE A 23 5.27 0.13 -2.08
N ARG A 24 5.71 -0.29 -3.28
CA ARG A 24 5.20 -1.51 -3.93
C ARG A 24 5.41 -2.76 -3.07
N ARG A 25 6.61 -2.94 -2.53
CA ARG A 25 6.92 -4.06 -1.63
C ARG A 25 6.02 -4.10 -0.39
N LYS A 26 5.73 -2.94 0.21
CA LYS A 26 4.80 -2.85 1.34
C LYS A 26 3.38 -3.25 0.92
N ARG A 27 2.91 -2.78 -0.24
CA ARG A 27 1.61 -3.18 -0.80
C ARG A 27 1.55 -4.68 -1.04
N ASP A 28 2.55 -5.25 -1.72
CA ASP A 28 2.61 -6.68 -2.03
C ASP A 28 2.55 -7.51 -0.73
N SER A 29 3.32 -7.13 0.29
CA SER A 29 3.30 -7.80 1.60
C SER A 29 1.93 -7.70 2.29
N LEU A 30 1.27 -6.53 2.25
CA LEU A 30 -0.06 -6.36 2.84
C LEU A 30 -1.12 -7.19 2.10
N GLU A 31 -1.03 -7.28 0.78
CA GLU A 31 -1.92 -8.11 -0.03
C GLU A 31 -1.71 -9.61 0.26
N GLU A 32 -0.46 -10.05 0.42
CA GLU A 32 -0.12 -11.41 0.84
C GLU A 32 -0.71 -11.73 2.23
N ASP A 33 -0.49 -10.84 3.20
CA ASP A 33 -1.03 -10.99 4.56
C ASP A 33 -2.57 -11.03 4.56
N TYR A 34 -3.21 -10.17 3.74
CA TYR A 34 -4.65 -10.15 3.58
C TYR A 34 -5.18 -11.46 3.01
N HIS A 35 -4.60 -11.94 1.90
CA HIS A 35 -5.00 -13.20 1.31
C HIS A 35 -4.80 -14.38 2.25
N HIS A 36 -3.69 -14.41 2.99
CA HIS A 36 -3.45 -15.44 3.99
C HIS A 36 -4.49 -15.43 5.10
N PHE A 37 -4.78 -14.25 5.66
CA PHE A 37 -5.77 -14.09 6.72
C PHE A 37 -7.17 -14.56 6.27
N MET A 38 -7.59 -14.16 5.08
CA MET A 38 -8.89 -14.56 4.52
C MET A 38 -8.97 -16.07 4.31
N GLN A 39 -7.94 -16.67 3.71
CA GLN A 39 -7.91 -18.12 3.48
C GLN A 39 -7.96 -18.92 4.78
N VAL A 40 -7.18 -18.54 5.79
CA VAL A 40 -7.17 -19.22 7.09
C VAL A 40 -8.52 -19.06 7.79
N THR A 41 -9.11 -17.87 7.74
CA THR A 41 -10.41 -17.60 8.36
C THR A 41 -11.53 -18.40 7.70
N ASP A 42 -11.59 -18.44 6.37
CA ASP A 42 -12.56 -19.24 5.64
C ASP A 42 -12.41 -20.73 5.92
N HIS A 43 -11.16 -21.22 5.94
CA HIS A 43 -10.88 -22.62 6.26
C HIS A 43 -11.33 -22.99 7.68
N LEU A 44 -11.09 -22.12 8.66
CA LEU A 44 -11.54 -22.33 10.04
C LEU A 44 -13.08 -22.34 10.14
N LYS A 45 -13.78 -21.44 9.44
CA LYS A 45 -15.24 -21.45 9.39
C LYS A 45 -15.75 -22.76 8.80
N GLU A 46 -15.17 -23.20 7.68
CA GLU A 46 -15.52 -24.48 7.05
C GLU A 46 -15.31 -25.66 8.00
N GLN A 47 -14.18 -25.73 8.72
CA GLN A 47 -13.93 -26.79 9.70
C GLN A 47 -14.99 -26.82 10.81
N VAL A 48 -15.41 -25.67 11.32
CA VAL A 48 -16.47 -25.57 12.34
C VAL A 48 -17.81 -26.05 11.79
N TYR A 49 -18.15 -25.67 10.54
CA TYR A 49 -19.36 -26.17 9.88
C TYR A 49 -19.32 -27.68 9.64
N GLN A 50 -18.21 -28.22 9.14
CA GLN A 50 -18.06 -29.66 8.88
C GLN A 50 -18.14 -30.49 10.18
N ALA A 51 -17.52 -30.02 11.26
CA ALA A 51 -17.57 -30.69 12.56
C ALA A 51 -19.01 -30.82 13.09
N THR A 52 -19.88 -29.85 12.81
CA THR A 52 -21.25 -29.81 13.32
C THR A 52 -22.27 -30.40 12.35
N LEU A 53 -22.27 -29.99 11.09
CA LEU A 53 -23.20 -30.48 10.06
C LEU A 53 -22.91 -31.92 9.63
N GLY A 54 -21.63 -32.34 9.60
CA GLY A 54 -21.25 -33.71 9.26
C GLY A 54 -21.78 -34.77 10.24
N HIS A 55 -22.22 -34.35 11.42
CA HIS A 55 -22.81 -35.21 12.45
C HIS A 55 -24.32 -35.04 12.59
N GLY A 56 -24.97 -34.25 11.71
CA GLY A 56 -26.40 -33.94 11.80
C GLY A 56 -26.78 -33.14 13.06
N MET A 57 -25.81 -32.46 13.68
CA MET A 57 -25.99 -31.70 14.91
C MET A 57 -26.11 -30.21 14.60
N GLU A 58 -27.00 -29.52 15.30
CA GLU A 58 -27.05 -28.06 15.26
C GLU A 58 -25.80 -27.49 15.96
N LEU A 59 -25.24 -26.40 15.41
CA LEU A 59 -24.15 -25.67 16.05
C LEU A 59 -24.54 -25.26 17.48
N SER A 60 -23.67 -25.55 18.44
CA SER A 60 -23.86 -25.08 19.82
C SER A 60 -23.90 -23.54 19.85
N PRO A 61 -24.61 -22.92 20.81
CA PRO A 61 -24.63 -21.46 20.95
C PRO A 61 -23.22 -20.86 21.07
N ALA A 62 -22.30 -21.55 21.74
CA ALA A 62 -20.90 -21.12 21.84
C ALA A 62 -20.19 -21.15 20.48
N ALA A 63 -20.37 -22.20 19.68
CA ALA A 63 -19.80 -22.29 18.33
C ALA A 63 -20.37 -21.20 17.41
N LYS A 64 -21.68 -20.92 17.49
CA LYS A 64 -22.31 -19.80 16.77
C LYS A 64 -21.70 -18.46 17.17
N GLY A 65 -21.45 -18.25 18.46
CA GLY A 65 -20.80 -17.03 18.98
C GLY A 65 -19.36 -16.86 18.46
N HIS A 66 -18.58 -17.93 18.38
CA HIS A 66 -17.23 -17.88 17.82
C HIS A 66 -17.23 -17.57 16.32
N LEU A 67 -18.13 -18.17 15.54
CA LEU A 67 -18.28 -17.85 14.11
C LEU A 67 -18.64 -16.38 13.90
N TYR A 68 -19.57 -15.85 14.69
CA TYR A 68 -19.93 -14.43 14.63
C TYR A 68 -18.75 -13.51 14.98
N GLN A 69 -17.95 -13.87 15.98
CA GLN A 69 -16.75 -13.12 16.31
C GLN A 69 -15.70 -13.18 15.18
N MET A 70 -15.57 -14.32 14.50
CA MET A 70 -14.70 -14.42 13.33
C MET A 70 -15.18 -13.52 12.19
N ASP A 71 -16.49 -13.40 11.96
CA ASP A 71 -17.05 -12.47 10.98
C ASP A 71 -16.69 -11.02 11.34
N ILE A 72 -16.90 -10.60 12.59
CA ILE A 72 -16.51 -9.26 13.07
C ILE A 72 -15.01 -9.01 12.84
N ASN A 73 -14.16 -9.95 13.26
CA ASN A 73 -12.72 -9.81 13.11
C ASN A 73 -12.31 -9.74 11.63
N THR A 74 -13.06 -10.40 10.74
CA THR A 74 -12.81 -10.34 9.29
C THR A 74 -13.12 -8.96 8.74
N ASP A 75 -14.25 -8.39 9.15
CA ASP A 75 -14.68 -7.05 8.73
C ASP A 75 -13.71 -5.98 9.25
N ASP A 76 -13.31 -6.07 10.52
CA ASP A 76 -12.35 -5.17 11.14
C ASP A 76 -10.99 -5.22 10.43
N PHE A 77 -10.46 -6.42 10.20
CA PHE A 77 -9.19 -6.62 9.50
C PHE A 77 -9.26 -6.10 8.04
N THR A 78 -10.37 -6.36 7.34
CA THR A 78 -10.57 -5.88 5.96
C THR A 78 -10.61 -4.35 5.90
N SER A 79 -11.26 -3.72 6.89
CA SER A 79 -11.28 -2.26 7.03
C SER A 79 -9.88 -1.70 7.26
N GLU A 80 -9.10 -2.29 8.17
CA GLU A 80 -7.72 -1.89 8.44
C GLU A 80 -6.83 -2.05 7.20
N PHE A 81 -6.93 -3.17 6.49
CA PHE A 81 -6.22 -3.41 5.23
C PHE A 81 -6.51 -2.30 4.21
N HIS A 82 -7.78 -1.94 3.99
CA HIS A 82 -8.13 -0.88 3.05
C HIS A 82 -7.62 0.51 3.48
N GLN A 83 -7.59 0.79 4.78
CA GLN A 83 -7.00 2.03 5.30
C GLN A 83 -5.51 2.09 5.02
N GLU A 84 -4.77 1.00 5.24
CA GLU A 84 -3.33 0.95 4.94
C GLU A 84 -3.03 1.06 3.44
N ILE A 85 -3.83 0.41 2.59
CA ILE A 85 -3.73 0.57 1.13
C ILE A 85 -3.95 2.03 0.71
N THR A 86 -4.93 2.71 1.31
CA THR A 86 -5.21 4.13 1.04
C THR A 86 -4.03 5.01 1.45
N LYS A 87 -3.43 4.76 2.62
CA LYS A 87 -2.23 5.48 3.08
C LYS A 87 -1.07 5.31 2.10
N LEU A 88 -0.85 4.10 1.58
CA LEU A 88 0.19 3.87 0.57
C LEU A 88 -0.08 4.61 -0.75
N ASP A 89 -1.34 4.73 -1.18
CA ASP A 89 -1.71 5.52 -2.35
C ASP A 89 -1.46 7.02 -2.15
N GLU A 90 -1.75 7.52 -0.94
CA GLU A 90 -1.44 8.90 -0.55
C GLU A 90 0.07 9.15 -0.51
N GLU A 91 0.85 8.24 0.09
CA GLU A 91 2.32 8.27 0.11
C GLU A 91 2.89 8.32 -1.32
N GLN A 92 2.43 7.43 -2.21
CA GLN A 92 2.87 7.38 -3.61
C GLN A 92 2.52 8.68 -4.36
N SER A 93 1.32 9.22 -4.12
CA SER A 93 0.87 10.47 -4.73
C SER A 93 1.68 11.67 -4.23
N GLN A 94 2.03 11.68 -2.95
CA GLN A 94 2.89 12.70 -2.36
C GLN A 94 4.31 12.63 -2.93
N LEU A 95 4.90 11.43 -2.99
CA LEU A 95 6.22 11.18 -3.56
C LEU A 95 6.30 11.70 -5.01
N LYS A 96 5.28 11.42 -5.83
CA LYS A 96 5.21 11.91 -7.23
C LYS A 96 5.19 13.44 -7.29
N ARG A 97 4.42 14.10 -6.42
CA ARG A 97 4.33 15.56 -6.36
C ARG A 97 5.66 16.19 -5.92
N GLU A 98 6.32 15.60 -4.93
CA GLU A 98 7.61 16.07 -4.44
C GLU A 98 8.72 15.91 -5.47
N TYR A 99 8.77 14.78 -6.15
CA TYR A 99 9.69 14.55 -7.26
C TYR A 99 9.49 15.61 -8.36
N ALA A 100 8.26 15.80 -8.84
CA ALA A 100 7.96 16.79 -9.89
C ALA A 100 8.39 18.20 -9.48
N LYS A 101 8.09 18.61 -8.25
CA LYS A 101 8.49 19.92 -7.71
C LYS A 101 10.02 20.10 -7.68
N GLN A 102 10.76 19.05 -7.33
CA GLN A 102 12.22 19.10 -7.29
C GLN A 102 12.83 19.19 -8.69
N VAL A 103 12.26 18.46 -9.65
CA VAL A 103 12.65 18.54 -11.06
C VAL A 103 12.37 19.94 -11.63
N ASP A 104 11.17 20.47 -11.42
CA ASP A 104 10.79 21.81 -11.88
C ASP A 104 11.74 22.89 -11.33
N LYS A 105 12.11 22.79 -10.04
CA LYS A 105 13.07 23.69 -9.42
C LYS A 105 14.43 23.66 -10.11
N ILE A 106 14.92 22.49 -10.52
CA ILE A 106 16.19 22.37 -11.26
C ILE A 106 16.10 23.08 -12.62
N TYR A 107 14.98 22.94 -13.33
CA TYR A 107 14.76 23.64 -14.59
C TYR A 107 14.60 25.15 -14.41
N GLU A 108 13.97 25.62 -13.32
CA GLU A 108 13.91 27.04 -12.97
C GLU A 108 15.29 27.62 -12.67
N GLU A 109 16.09 26.95 -11.84
CA GLU A 109 17.47 27.34 -11.52
C GLU A 109 18.35 27.44 -12.78
N ALA A 110 18.19 26.49 -13.71
CA ALA A 110 18.91 26.50 -14.99
C ALA A 110 18.49 27.68 -15.89
N ARG A 111 17.19 28.03 -15.92
CA ARG A 111 16.68 29.20 -16.67
C ARG A 111 17.16 30.53 -16.09
N GLN A 112 17.17 30.67 -14.76
CA GLN A 112 17.64 31.89 -14.09
C GLN A 112 19.13 32.16 -14.39
N LYS A 113 19.97 31.12 -14.34
CA LYS A 113 21.40 31.24 -14.67
C LYS A 113 21.67 31.70 -16.12
N GLN A 114 20.75 31.44 -17.05
CA GLN A 114 20.85 31.95 -18.42
C GLN A 114 20.40 33.41 -18.55
N GLY A 115 19.43 33.85 -17.74
CA GLY A 115 18.95 35.23 -17.71
C GLY A 115 20.01 36.20 -17.16
N ASP A 116 20.72 35.79 -16.09
CA ASP A 116 21.76 36.60 -15.44
C ASP A 116 23.06 36.71 -16.26
N THR A 117 23.31 35.80 -17.21
CA THR A 117 24.48 35.86 -18.11
C THR A 117 24.27 36.74 -19.34
N SER A 118 23.08 37.32 -19.50
CA SER A 118 22.70 38.16 -20.65
C SER A 118 22.52 39.64 -20.29
N SER A 119 22.91 40.09 -19.08
CA SER A 119 22.87 41.50 -18.62
C SER A 119 24.26 42.08 -18.39
#